data_AF-A0A933B1D9-F1
#
_entry.id   AF-A0A933B1D9-F1
#
_cell.length_a   1.000
_cell.length_b   1.000
_cell.length_c   1.000
_cell.angle_alpha   90.00
_cell.angle_beta   90.00
_cell.angle_gamma   90.00
#
_symmetry.space_group_name_H-M   'P 1'
#
loop_
_entity.id
_entity.type
_entity.pdbx_description
1 polymer ?
#
loop_
_entity_poly.entity_id
_entity_poly.type
_entity_poly.pdbx_seq_one_letter_code
_entity_poly.pdbx_strand_id
1 'polypeptide(L)'
;YIHDTYFIVGHLHYVLFGGSLFGIFAGITFWFPKMFGRMLHEGLGKIHFALTFIFFNAVMFPMFNLGIAGMPRRIYDYTQYAHLAHVGGLNRMMSVAAFCLGVAQLLFMANFFWSLFRGTRSGDNPWQANTLEWATSSPPPHGNFTTTPTVYHGPYEYSVPGRADDWLPQHVPTPTAPGR
;
A
#
# COMPACT_ATOMS: atom_id res chain seq x y z
N TYR A 1 20.80 -14.93 -21.67
CA TYR A 1 21.80 -14.00 -21.12
C TYR A 1 21.47 -13.60 -19.67
N ILE A 2 20.29 -13.07 -19.36
CA ILE A 2 19.89 -12.63 -17.99
C ILE A 2 19.27 -13.73 -17.11
N HIS A 3 19.33 -15.00 -17.52
CA HIS A 3 18.80 -16.09 -16.72
C HIS A 3 19.78 -16.42 -15.58
N ASP A 4 19.25 -16.78 -14.40
CA ASP A 4 20.04 -17.09 -13.19
C ASP A 4 20.90 -15.92 -12.65
N THR A 5 20.63 -14.69 -13.09
CA THR A 5 21.30 -13.48 -12.58
C THR A 5 20.43 -12.72 -11.58
N TYR A 6 21.02 -11.68 -10.98
CA TYR A 6 20.30 -10.72 -10.14
C TYR A 6 19.12 -10.04 -10.86
N PHE A 7 19.03 -10.11 -12.19
CA PHE A 7 17.91 -9.56 -12.94
C PHE A 7 16.59 -10.25 -12.57
N ILE A 8 16.58 -11.59 -12.48
CA ILE A 8 15.39 -12.35 -12.08
C ILE A 8 15.01 -12.03 -10.63
N VAL A 9 16.02 -11.89 -9.76
CA VAL A 9 15.81 -11.52 -8.36
C VAL A 9 15.17 -10.13 -8.27
N GLY A 10 15.72 -9.14 -8.97
CA GLY A 10 15.18 -7.79 -9.04
C GLY A 10 13.76 -7.75 -9.60
N HIS A 11 13.49 -8.47 -10.69
CA HIS A 11 12.16 -8.56 -11.29
C HIS A 11 11.12 -9.10 -10.30
N LEU A 12 11.39 -10.25 -9.68
CA LEU A 12 10.45 -10.88 -8.76
C LEU A 12 10.16 -9.97 -7.57
N HIS A 13 11.18 -9.34 -6.97
CA HIS A 13 10.96 -8.42 -5.86
C HIS A 13 10.24 -7.14 -6.29
N TYR A 14 10.47 -6.64 -7.51
CA TYR A 14 9.74 -5.48 -7.99
C TYR A 14 8.24 -5.73 -8.09
N VAL A 15 7.85 -6.88 -8.66
CA VAL A 15 6.45 -7.21 -8.89
C VAL A 15 5.77 -7.74 -7.63
N LEU A 16 6.39 -8.73 -6.96
CA LEU A 16 5.80 -9.37 -5.78
C LEU A 16 5.92 -8.47 -4.55
N PHE A 17 7.13 -8.04 -4.18
CA PHE A 17 7.31 -7.21 -2.99
C PHE A 17 6.75 -5.81 -3.23
N GLY A 18 7.04 -5.19 -4.38
CA GLY A 18 6.44 -3.90 -4.72
C GLY A 18 4.91 -3.99 -4.78
N GLY A 19 4.35 -4.83 -5.66
CA GLY A 19 2.90 -4.92 -5.81
C GLY A 19 2.17 -5.35 -4.53
N SER A 20 2.55 -6.49 -3.95
CA SER A 20 1.83 -7.04 -2.81
C SER A 20 2.06 -6.25 -1.52
N LEU A 21 3.29 -5.80 -1.22
CA LEU A 21 3.53 -5.10 0.06
C LEU A 21 2.95 -3.69 0.07
N PHE A 22 3.09 -2.91 -1.02
CA PHE A 22 2.42 -1.62 -1.12
C PHE A 22 0.90 -1.79 -1.11
N GLY A 23 0.37 -2.83 -1.74
CA GLY A 23 -1.05 -3.19 -1.66
C GLY A 23 -1.51 -3.51 -0.24
N ILE A 24 -0.71 -4.26 0.54
CA ILE A 24 -0.99 -4.55 1.95
C ILE A 24 -0.99 -3.26 2.78
N PHE A 25 -0.02 -2.37 2.61
CA PHE A 25 0.01 -1.10 3.35
C PHE A 25 -1.16 -0.19 2.97
N ALA A 26 -1.52 -0.13 1.69
CA ALA A 26 -2.71 0.58 1.23
C ALA A 26 -3.98 0.01 1.86
N GLY A 27 -4.13 -1.32 1.85
CA GLY A 27 -5.26 -2.01 2.45
C GLY A 27 -5.36 -1.79 3.96
N ILE A 28 -4.25 -1.94 4.70
CA ILE A 28 -4.23 -1.64 6.13
C ILE A 28 -4.64 -0.18 6.34
N THR A 29 -4.07 0.77 5.60
CA THR A 29 -4.38 2.19 5.78
C THR A 29 -5.85 2.52 5.51
N PHE A 30 -6.41 1.92 4.47
CA PHE A 30 -7.81 2.11 4.07
C PHE A 30 -8.79 1.48 5.06
N TRP A 31 -8.57 0.22 5.46
CA TRP A 31 -9.49 -0.51 6.35
C TRP A 31 -9.16 -0.38 7.85
N PHE A 32 -8.08 0.30 8.25
CA PHE A 32 -7.77 0.54 9.66
C PHE A 32 -8.92 1.18 10.46
N PRO A 33 -9.56 2.28 9.99
CA PRO A 33 -10.73 2.83 10.69
C PRO A 33 -11.90 1.85 10.74
N LYS A 34 -12.03 0.96 9.74
CA LYS A 34 -13.08 -0.04 9.74
C LYS A 34 -12.86 -1.13 10.79
N MET A 35 -11.62 -1.54 10.99
CA MET A 35 -11.27 -2.58 11.97
C MET A 35 -11.24 -2.06 13.40
N PHE A 36 -10.79 -0.82 13.63
CA PHE A 36 -10.49 -0.32 14.97
C PHE A 36 -11.29 0.94 15.39
N GLY A 37 -12.12 1.50 14.50
CA GLY A 37 -12.90 2.72 14.77
C GLY A 37 -12.03 3.96 15.00
N ARG A 38 -10.78 3.95 14.52
CA ARG A 38 -9.81 5.05 14.67
C ARG A 38 -9.02 5.28 13.39
N MET A 39 -8.55 6.49 13.18
CA MET A 39 -7.69 6.83 12.04
C MET A 39 -6.21 6.57 12.35
N LEU A 40 -5.48 6.08 11.34
CA LEU A 40 -4.00 6.11 11.35
C LEU A 40 -3.50 7.55 11.26
N HIS A 41 -2.33 7.83 11.84
CA HIS A 41 -1.72 9.15 11.69
C HIS A 41 -1.26 9.36 10.25
N GLU A 42 -1.88 10.29 9.55
CA GLU A 42 -1.62 10.53 8.12
C GLU A 42 -0.18 11.05 7.87
N GLY A 43 0.32 11.97 8.71
CA GLY A 43 1.69 12.48 8.60
C GLY A 43 2.77 11.39 8.69
N LEU A 44 2.75 10.56 9.74
CA LEU A 44 3.62 9.39 9.87
C LEU A 44 3.42 8.38 8.74
N GLY A 45 2.19 8.18 8.27
CA GLY A 45 1.89 7.31 7.12
C GLY A 45 2.57 7.80 5.83
N LYS A 46 2.51 9.11 5.55
CA LYS A 46 3.19 9.73 4.39
C LYS A 46 4.71 9.60 4.48
N ILE A 47 5.28 9.78 5.68
CA ILE A 47 6.72 9.59 5.92
C ILE A 47 7.11 8.13 5.69
N HIS A 48 6.36 7.18 6.25
CA HIS A 48 6.58 5.75 6.02
C HIS A 48 6.52 5.38 4.54
N PHE A 49 5.52 5.88 3.81
CA PHE A 49 5.38 5.66 2.38
C PHE A 49 6.58 6.20 1.60
N ALA A 50 6.98 7.45 1.83
CA ALA A 50 8.10 8.08 1.12
C ALA A 50 9.42 7.35 1.38
N LEU A 51 9.71 7.01 2.64
CA LEU A 51 10.93 6.27 3.00
C LEU A 51 10.92 4.86 2.41
N THR A 52 9.80 4.15 2.52
CA THR A 52 9.66 2.80 1.95
C THR A 52 9.84 2.84 0.44
N PHE A 53 9.21 3.78 -0.26
CA PHE A 53 9.33 3.93 -1.70
C PHE A 53 10.76 4.23 -2.14
N ILE A 54 11.43 5.20 -1.51
CA ILE A 54 12.80 5.58 -1.86
C ILE A 54 13.76 4.40 -1.63
N PHE A 55 13.74 3.80 -0.43
CA PHE A 55 14.67 2.72 -0.11
C PHE A 55 14.35 1.43 -0.86
N PHE A 56 13.09 1.13 -1.13
CA PHE A 56 12.70 0.01 -1.98
C PHE A 56 13.31 0.14 -3.39
N ASN A 57 13.18 1.30 -4.03
CA ASN A 57 13.78 1.54 -5.35
C ASN A 57 15.31 1.48 -5.27
N ALA A 58 15.91 2.04 -4.21
CA ALA A 58 17.36 1.99 -3.99
C ALA A 58 17.91 0.57 -3.75
N VAL A 59 17.08 -0.38 -3.31
CA VAL A 59 17.46 -1.80 -3.18
C VAL A 59 17.20 -2.55 -4.47
N MET A 60 16.00 -2.43 -5.04
CA MET A 60 15.54 -3.32 -6.11
C MET A 60 16.00 -2.88 -7.50
N PHE A 61 16.05 -1.58 -7.77
CA PHE A 61 16.44 -1.09 -9.10
C PHE A 61 17.89 -1.41 -9.46
N PRO A 62 18.89 -1.27 -8.55
CA PRO A 62 20.26 -1.66 -8.85
C PRO A 62 20.43 -3.16 -9.14
N MET A 63 19.53 -4.04 -8.67
CA MET A 63 19.58 -5.47 -9.01
C MET A 63 19.44 -5.71 -10.52
N PHE A 64 18.68 -4.89 -11.24
CA PHE A 64 18.61 -4.98 -12.71
C PHE A 64 19.96 -4.66 -13.35
N ASN A 65 20.64 -3.62 -12.87
CA ASN A 65 21.96 -3.24 -13.36
C ASN A 65 23.00 -4.33 -13.08
N LEU A 66 23.02 -4.88 -11.86
CA LEU A 66 23.86 -6.02 -11.50
C LEU A 66 23.56 -7.26 -12.36
N GLY A 67 22.28 -7.52 -12.62
CA GLY A 67 21.83 -8.63 -13.44
C GLY A 67 22.21 -8.53 -14.92
N ILE A 68 22.20 -7.32 -15.48
CA ILE A 68 22.65 -7.03 -16.85
C ILE A 68 24.17 -7.13 -16.96
N ALA A 69 24.89 -6.69 -15.92
CA ALA A 69 26.33 -6.84 -15.79
C ALA A 69 26.79 -8.30 -15.61
N GLY A 70 25.85 -9.24 -15.46
CA GLY A 70 26.12 -10.68 -15.42
C GLY A 70 26.32 -11.25 -14.02
N MET A 71 26.00 -10.51 -12.95
CA MET A 71 26.14 -11.01 -11.58
C MET A 71 25.19 -12.19 -11.34
N PRO A 72 25.70 -13.42 -11.10
CA PRO A 72 24.86 -14.58 -10.83
C PRO A 72 24.19 -14.42 -9.46
N ARG A 73 22.99 -14.98 -9.30
CA ARG A 73 22.35 -15.06 -7.98
C ARG A 73 23.05 -16.11 -7.11
N ARG A 74 22.85 -16.05 -5.78
CA ARG A 74 23.32 -17.05 -4.81
C ARG A 74 24.85 -17.17 -4.70
N ILE A 75 25.57 -16.06 -4.90
CA ILE A 75 26.99 -15.95 -4.58
C ILE A 75 27.17 -15.12 -3.31
N TYR A 76 28.16 -15.49 -2.48
CA TYR A 76 28.48 -14.76 -1.26
C TYR A 76 29.57 -13.71 -1.48
N ASP A 77 30.51 -13.98 -2.39
CA ASP A 77 31.63 -13.09 -2.71
C ASP A 77 31.63 -12.77 -4.21
N TYR A 78 31.29 -11.53 -4.52
CA TYR A 78 31.26 -11.02 -5.89
C TYR A 78 32.60 -10.42 -6.35
N THR A 79 33.56 -10.24 -5.44
CA THR A 79 34.86 -9.62 -5.72
C THR A 79 35.79 -10.53 -6.52
N GLN A 80 35.51 -11.84 -6.52
CA GLN A 80 36.23 -12.84 -7.32
C GLN A 80 36.03 -12.67 -8.83
N TYR A 81 35.00 -11.93 -9.24
CA TYR A 81 34.64 -11.71 -10.64
C TYR A 81 35.17 -10.35 -11.12
N ALA A 82 36.29 -10.36 -11.84
CA ALA A 82 36.91 -9.13 -12.36
C ALA A 82 35.96 -8.27 -13.22
N HIS A 83 35.05 -8.91 -13.97
CA HIS A 83 34.07 -8.20 -14.79
C HIS A 83 33.03 -7.41 -13.97
N LEU A 84 32.81 -7.74 -12.69
CA LEU A 84 31.85 -7.05 -11.81
C LEU A 84 32.47 -5.88 -11.04
N ALA A 85 33.79 -5.64 -11.15
CA ALA A 85 34.48 -4.61 -10.37
C ALA A 85 33.86 -3.21 -10.53
N HIS A 86 33.39 -2.87 -11.74
CA HIS A 86 32.76 -1.59 -12.05
C HIS A 86 31.37 -1.39 -11.39
N VAL A 87 30.67 -2.47 -11.04
CA VAL A 87 29.34 -2.42 -10.37
C VAL A 87 29.40 -2.81 -8.88
N GLY A 88 30.57 -3.16 -8.35
CA GLY A 88 30.72 -3.63 -6.97
C GLY A 88 30.25 -2.65 -5.90
N GLY A 89 30.23 -1.34 -6.19
CA GLY A 89 29.71 -0.31 -5.28
C GLY A 89 28.19 -0.40 -5.07
N LEU A 90 27.44 -0.93 -6.05
CA LEU A 90 25.98 -1.07 -5.97
C LEU A 90 25.56 -2.05 -4.87
N ASN A 91 26.28 -3.16 -4.70
CA ASN A 91 26.00 -4.11 -3.63
C ASN A 91 26.08 -3.45 -2.24
N ARG A 92 27.11 -2.63 -2.00
CA ARG A 92 27.26 -1.90 -0.73
C ARG A 92 26.13 -0.89 -0.53
N MET A 93 25.79 -0.13 -1.56
CA MET A 93 24.67 0.83 -1.52
C MET A 93 23.34 0.12 -1.20
N MET A 94 23.07 -1.00 -1.87
CA MET A 94 21.87 -1.81 -1.65
C MET A 94 21.80 -2.34 -0.22
N SER A 95 22.92 -2.79 0.36
CA SER A 95 22.93 -3.26 1.76
C SER A 95 22.53 -2.15 2.73
N VAL A 96 23.10 -0.95 2.57
CA VAL A 96 22.73 0.21 3.41
C VAL A 96 21.26 0.56 3.22
N ALA A 97 20.78 0.63 1.97
CA ALA A 97 19.38 0.90 1.67
C ALA A 97 18.43 -0.17 2.23
N ALA A 98 18.83 -1.43 2.27
CA ALA A 98 18.03 -2.51 2.85
C ALA A 98 17.87 -2.37 4.37
N PHE A 99 18.92 -1.97 5.09
CA PHE A 99 18.81 -1.65 6.52
C PHE A 99 17.89 -0.44 6.75
N CYS A 100 18.03 0.62 5.95
CA CYS A 100 17.14 1.78 6.02
C CYS A 100 15.68 1.43 5.72
N LEU A 101 15.44 0.55 4.75
CA LEU A 101 14.10 0.03 4.44
C LEU A 101 13.51 -0.75 5.63
N GLY A 102 14.34 -1.54 6.34
CA GLY A 102 13.94 -2.23 7.56
C GLY A 102 13.55 -1.26 8.68
N VAL A 103 14.33 -0.20 8.88
CA VAL A 103 14.00 0.86 9.86
C VAL A 103 12.70 1.59 9.50
N ALA A 104 12.44 1.83 8.21
CA ALA A 104 11.18 2.41 7.77
C ALA A 104 9.97 1.56 8.20
N GLN A 105 10.08 0.23 8.24
CA GLN A 105 8.98 -0.62 8.72
C GLN A 105 8.71 -0.48 10.22
N LEU A 106 9.72 -0.13 11.02
CA LEU A 106 9.52 0.18 12.44
C LEU A 106 8.67 1.44 12.63
N LEU A 107 8.81 2.44 11.74
CA LEU A 107 7.95 3.63 11.75
C LEU A 107 6.49 3.27 11.49
N PHE A 108 6.22 2.35 10.56
CA PHE A 108 4.87 1.84 10.33
C PHE A 108 4.32 1.13 11.56
N MET A 109 5.12 0.24 12.17
CA MET A 109 4.71 -0.49 13.36
C MET A 109 4.40 0.46 14.53
N ALA A 110 5.24 1.47 14.73
CA ALA A 110 5.03 2.50 15.74
C ALA A 110 3.74 3.29 15.47
N ASN A 111 3.50 3.71 14.22
CA ASN A 111 2.26 4.40 13.83
C ASN A 111 1.02 3.52 14.06
N PHE A 112 1.08 2.25 13.65
CA PHE A 112 0.00 1.28 13.81
C PHE A 112 -0.42 1.14 15.27
N PHE A 113 0.51 0.82 16.16
CA PHE A 113 0.20 0.65 17.58
C PHE A 113 -0.18 1.97 18.25
N TRP A 114 0.48 3.08 17.91
CA TRP A 114 0.13 4.37 18.48
C TRP A 114 -1.29 4.80 18.11
N SER A 115 -1.68 4.68 16.85
CA SER A 115 -3.03 4.99 16.38
C SER A 115 -4.09 4.04 16.90
N LEU A 116 -3.74 2.78 17.17
CA LEU A 116 -4.65 1.81 17.78
C LEU A 116 -5.12 2.28 19.17
N PHE A 117 -4.21 2.83 19.98
CA PHE A 117 -4.54 3.29 21.34
C PHE A 117 -4.93 4.77 21.42
N ARG A 118 -4.34 5.62 20.57
CA ARG A 118 -4.43 7.10 20.67
C ARG A 118 -4.91 7.79 19.41
N GLY A 119 -5.24 7.07 18.33
CA GLY A 119 -5.73 7.65 17.08
C GLY A 119 -7.07 8.37 17.26
N THR A 120 -7.36 9.34 16.39
CA THR A 120 -8.66 10.04 16.39
C THR A 120 -9.78 9.04 16.08
N ARG A 121 -10.93 9.17 16.73
CA ARG A 121 -12.09 8.30 16.44
C ARG A 121 -12.55 8.57 15.00
N SER A 122 -12.73 7.50 14.23
CA SER A 122 -13.31 7.60 12.90
C SER A 122 -14.84 7.58 12.99
N GLY A 123 -15.52 8.25 12.06
CA GLY A 123 -16.92 7.96 11.79
C GLY A 123 -17.08 6.63 11.04
N ASP A 124 -18.31 6.32 10.64
CA ASP A 124 -18.62 5.07 9.93
C ASP A 124 -18.00 5.02 8.53
N ASN A 125 -17.96 6.17 7.84
CA ASN A 125 -17.37 6.33 6.51
C ASN A 125 -16.43 7.55 6.46
N PRO A 126 -15.16 7.42 6.91
CA PRO A 126 -14.20 8.53 6.87
C PRO A 126 -13.71 8.86 5.46
N TRP A 127 -13.87 7.94 4.51
CA TRP A 127 -13.35 8.08 3.14
C TRP A 127 -14.40 8.52 2.12
N GLN A 128 -15.65 8.69 2.53
CA GLN A 128 -16.78 8.94 1.61
C GLN A 128 -16.85 7.89 0.49
N ALA A 129 -16.50 6.64 0.83
CA ALA A 129 -16.51 5.53 -0.11
C ALA A 129 -17.95 5.03 -0.32
N ASN A 130 -18.26 4.60 -1.54
CA ASN A 130 -19.62 4.24 -1.93
C ASN A 130 -19.97 2.77 -1.66
N THR A 131 -18.95 1.94 -1.44
CA THR A 131 -19.10 0.49 -1.27
C THR A 131 -19.80 0.12 0.04
N LEU A 132 -20.46 -1.04 0.06
CA LEU A 132 -21.31 -1.47 1.17
C LEU A 132 -20.58 -1.62 2.51
N GLU A 133 -19.27 -1.92 2.52
CA GLU A 133 -18.56 -2.00 3.78
C GLU A 133 -18.61 -0.68 4.55
N TRP A 134 -18.67 0.46 3.87
CA TRP A 134 -18.76 1.78 4.51
C TRP A 134 -20.19 2.21 4.85
N ALA A 135 -21.18 1.36 4.61
CA ALA A 135 -22.57 1.57 5.00
C ALA A 135 -22.89 1.08 6.43
N THR A 136 -22.00 0.30 7.05
CA THR A 136 -22.15 -0.16 8.44
C THR A 136 -21.26 0.61 9.41
N SER A 137 -21.46 0.43 10.71
CA SER A 137 -20.66 1.06 11.75
C SER A 137 -19.18 0.66 11.68
N SER A 138 -18.32 1.47 12.28
CA SER A 138 -16.88 1.22 12.37
C SER A 138 -16.42 1.18 13.83
N PRO A 139 -16.16 0.01 14.45
CA PRO A 139 -16.20 -1.34 13.86
C PRO A 139 -17.61 -1.89 13.59
N PRO A 140 -17.77 -2.84 12.64
CA PRO A 140 -19.05 -3.48 12.36
C PRO A 140 -19.57 -4.32 13.54
N PRO A 141 -20.89 -4.43 13.73
CA PRO A 141 -21.46 -5.35 14.71
C PRO A 141 -21.30 -6.80 14.26
N HIS A 142 -21.48 -7.74 15.19
CA HIS A 142 -21.61 -9.16 14.85
C HIS A 142 -22.80 -9.35 13.89
N GLY A 143 -22.53 -9.88 12.70
CA GLY A 143 -23.50 -9.97 11.59
C GLY A 143 -23.33 -8.93 10.48
N ASN A 144 -22.36 -8.01 10.60
CA ASN A 144 -22.02 -6.93 9.66
C ASN A 144 -23.09 -5.85 9.48
N PHE A 145 -24.36 -6.22 9.26
CA PHE A 145 -25.47 -5.30 9.05
C PHE A 145 -26.66 -5.67 9.94
N THR A 146 -27.33 -4.68 10.51
CA THR A 146 -28.58 -4.89 11.27
C THR A 146 -29.75 -5.27 10.36
N THR A 147 -29.75 -4.74 9.14
CA THR A 147 -30.74 -5.01 8.10
C THR A 147 -30.03 -5.21 6.77
N THR A 148 -30.47 -6.16 5.96
CA THR A 148 -29.88 -6.41 4.63
C THR A 148 -29.95 -5.14 3.78
N PRO A 149 -28.82 -4.57 3.33
CA PRO A 149 -28.83 -3.37 2.51
C PRO A 149 -29.32 -3.68 1.10
N THR A 150 -30.15 -2.79 0.54
CA THR A 150 -30.55 -2.83 -0.87
C THR A 150 -29.53 -2.07 -1.70
N VAL A 151 -29.06 -2.66 -2.80
CA VAL A 151 -28.11 -2.02 -3.73
C VAL A 151 -28.90 -1.39 -4.87
N TYR A 152 -28.75 -0.07 -5.07
CA TYR A 152 -29.42 0.67 -6.14
C TYR A 152 -28.53 0.87 -7.38
N HIS A 153 -27.21 0.94 -7.20
CA HIS A 153 -26.26 1.29 -8.26
C HIS A 153 -24.83 0.77 -7.96
N GLY A 154 -23.89 1.05 -8.88
CA GLY A 154 -22.52 0.55 -8.81
C GLY A 154 -21.66 1.20 -7.72
N PRO A 155 -20.51 0.60 -7.36
CA PRO A 155 -19.63 1.13 -6.31
C PRO A 155 -18.81 2.35 -6.71
N TYR A 156 -18.93 2.83 -7.96
CA TYR A 156 -18.10 3.90 -8.53
C TYR A 156 -18.90 5.16 -8.91
N GLU A 157 -20.11 5.34 -8.36
CA GLU A 157 -20.95 6.52 -8.62
C GLU A 157 -20.43 7.75 -7.87
N TYR A 158 -19.42 8.39 -8.47
CA TYR A 158 -18.87 9.67 -8.03
C TYR A 158 -19.28 10.78 -9.02
N SER A 159 -19.37 12.02 -8.53
CA SER A 159 -19.72 13.22 -9.31
C SER A 159 -21.04 13.11 -10.09
N VAL A 160 -22.07 12.51 -9.47
CA VAL A 160 -23.39 12.32 -10.11
C VAL A 160 -24.05 13.68 -10.42
N PRO A 161 -24.44 13.96 -11.68
CA PRO A 161 -25.03 15.24 -12.05
C PRO A 161 -26.30 15.56 -11.24
N GLY A 162 -26.39 16.78 -10.71
CA GLY A 162 -27.55 17.23 -9.94
C GLY A 162 -27.52 16.89 -8.45
N ARG A 163 -26.47 16.23 -7.96
CA ARG A 163 -26.23 16.03 -6.53
C ARG A 163 -25.26 17.08 -5.98
N ALA A 164 -25.48 17.50 -4.73
CA ALA A 164 -24.57 18.41 -4.03
C ALA A 164 -23.27 17.72 -3.56
N ASP A 165 -23.36 16.48 -3.06
CA ASP A 165 -22.19 15.70 -2.68
C ASP A 165 -21.59 14.96 -3.88
N ASP A 166 -20.27 14.78 -3.85
CA ASP A 166 -19.52 14.07 -4.88
C ASP A 166 -19.68 12.54 -4.85
N TRP A 167 -20.30 11.96 -3.82
CA TRP A 167 -20.35 10.52 -3.63
C TRP A 167 -21.79 10.04 -3.38
N LEU A 168 -22.19 8.96 -4.07
CA LEU A 168 -23.50 8.33 -3.93
C LEU A 168 -23.33 6.86 -3.48
N PRO A 169 -23.52 6.57 -2.18
CA PRO A 169 -23.38 5.22 -1.65
C PRO A 169 -24.36 4.23 -2.27
N GLN A 170 -23.92 2.99 -2.48
CA GLN A 170 -24.71 1.92 -3.11
C GLN A 170 -26.06 1.66 -2.45
N HIS A 171 -26.18 1.95 -1.15
CA HIS A 171 -27.38 1.70 -0.35
C HIS A 171 -28.37 2.87 -0.33
N VAL A 172 -28.05 3.98 -1.01
CA VAL A 172 -28.90 5.18 -1.07
C VAL A 172 -29.59 5.22 -2.43
N PRO A 173 -30.92 5.37 -2.51
CA PRO A 173 -31.60 5.51 -3.80
C PRO A 173 -31.11 6.73 -4.57
N THR A 174 -30.94 6.60 -5.89
CA THR A 174 -30.68 7.75 -6.76
C THR A 174 -31.83 8.75 -6.64
N PRO A 175 -31.57 10.05 -6.41
CA PRO A 175 -32.62 11.06 -6.42
C PRO A 175 -33.36 10.98 -7.76
N THR A 176 -34.68 10.80 -7.73
CA THR A 176 -35.50 10.98 -8.93
C THR A 176 -35.27 12.40 -9.45
N ALA A 177 -34.82 12.53 -10.69
CA ALA A 177 -34.80 13.82 -11.36
C ALA A 177 -36.21 14.45 -11.21
N PRO A 178 -36.35 15.72 -10.80
CA PRO A 178 -37.65 16.37 -10.82
C PRO A 178 -38.20 16.23 -12.24
N GLY A 179 -39.42 15.68 -12.35
CA GLY A 179 -39.98 15.19 -13.59
C GLY A 179 -39.86 16.17 -14.75
N ARG A 180 -39.54 15.62 -15.92
CA ARG A 180 -39.93 16.22 -17.20
C ARG A 180 -41.38 15.87 -17.48
#